data_AF-J9S310-F1
#
_entry.id   AF-J9S310-F1
#
_cell.length_a   1.000
_cell.length_b   1.000
_cell.length_c   1.000
_cell.angle_alpha   90.00
_cell.angle_beta   90.00
_cell.angle_gamma   90.00
#
_symmetry.space_group_name_H-M   'P 1'
#
loop_
_entity.id
_entity.type
_entity.pdbx_description
1 polymer ?
#
loop_
_entity_poly.entity_id
_entity_poly.type
_entity_poly.pdbx_seq_one_letter_code
_entity_poly.pdbx_strand_id
1 'polypeptide(L)'
;MSQVNEAEIQDRADEASNGGAKPTPEEIAAHTQSLVGFHYTVDDYYEIGREEIRKHAMAVQDAHPTHWSEEGARAFGHDRLIAAPTYVSVLGIIAQRKLFEDVITGYDMWQIMQTDQRLIYHQPMKVGDRLICDVSLESFRHVSSPEMIDLMVTKNVIWNQHDEPVMTTWTSLAARPGMDVDPELEASLDHVMIKVGAIGESGHTVEPKAGRYDLPDPTQSPGAFGAIDFDTLAVGQELTPRRYLLTRGNLANYAGVAGDPNPIHFSDHVVSAAGMDDVVAHGMQTMGLGASFVSEFIGDPAAFCEYNVRFTSPVYVPADDSAAVDFTGKVKSLDPATRRGTIAITAKQGDRRIFGRAQAVIQFN
;
A
#
# COMPACT_ATOMS: atom_id res chain seq x y z
N MET A 1 18.13 -17.18 -15.19
CA MET A 1 17.94 -16.97 -13.74
C MET A 1 19.29 -16.54 -13.20
N SER A 2 19.50 -15.23 -13.07
CA SER A 2 20.70 -14.71 -12.42
C SER A 2 20.45 -14.81 -10.92
N GLN A 3 21.01 -15.80 -10.25
CA GLN A 3 21.05 -15.82 -8.79
C GLN A 3 22.11 -14.81 -8.38
N VAL A 4 21.72 -13.53 -8.30
CA VAL A 4 22.51 -12.57 -7.54
C VAL A 4 22.31 -12.97 -6.08
N ASN A 5 23.38 -13.48 -5.45
CA ASN A 5 23.33 -13.96 -4.08
C ASN A 5 23.29 -12.76 -3.11
N GLU A 6 22.74 -12.92 -1.90
CA GLU A 6 22.71 -11.89 -0.85
C GLU A 6 24.11 -11.30 -0.59
N ALA A 7 25.17 -12.11 -0.71
CA ALA A 7 26.55 -11.66 -0.61
C ALA A 7 26.97 -10.65 -1.70
N GLU A 8 26.45 -10.80 -2.93
CA GLU A 8 26.74 -9.87 -4.03
C GLU A 8 25.91 -8.58 -3.93
N ILE A 9 24.76 -8.63 -3.24
CA ILE A 9 23.96 -7.45 -2.89
C ILE A 9 24.70 -6.65 -1.81
N GLN A 10 25.19 -7.34 -0.78
CA GLN A 10 25.94 -6.72 0.33
C GLN A 10 27.28 -6.10 -0.13
N ASP A 11 28.09 -6.82 -0.91
CA ASP A 11 29.39 -6.33 -1.39
C ASP A 11 29.23 -5.04 -2.23
N ARG A 12 28.12 -4.89 -2.95
CA ARG A 12 27.86 -3.73 -3.83
C ARG A 12 27.19 -2.56 -3.11
N ALA A 13 26.38 -2.83 -2.08
CA ALA A 13 25.91 -1.80 -1.15
C ALA A 13 27.09 -1.14 -0.40
N ASP A 14 28.09 -1.94 -0.02
CA ASP A 14 29.32 -1.46 0.62
C ASP A 14 30.17 -0.59 -0.34
N GLU A 15 30.22 -0.91 -1.64
CA GLU A 15 30.88 -0.07 -2.66
C GLU A 15 30.20 1.30 -2.85
N ALA A 16 28.86 1.35 -2.80
CA ALA A 16 28.11 2.62 -2.87
C ALA A 16 28.33 3.51 -1.63
N SER A 17 28.54 2.90 -0.46
CA SER A 17 28.82 3.63 0.79
C SER A 17 30.23 4.24 0.85
N ASN A 18 31.19 3.71 0.08
CA ASN A 18 32.61 4.04 0.15
C ASN A 18 33.06 5.26 -0.68
N GLY A 19 32.16 6.19 -1.00
CA GLY A 19 32.51 7.45 -1.66
C GLY A 19 32.83 7.32 -3.16
N GLY A 20 32.30 6.30 -3.82
CA GLY A 20 32.25 6.22 -5.28
C GLY A 20 31.39 7.34 -5.89
N ALA A 21 31.58 7.63 -7.18
CA ALA A 21 30.69 8.55 -7.91
C ALA A 21 29.25 8.02 -7.85
N LYS A 22 28.26 8.91 -7.65
CA LYS A 22 26.84 8.53 -7.70
C LYS A 22 26.56 7.87 -9.06
N PRO A 23 25.90 6.69 -9.09
CA PRO A 23 25.60 6.00 -10.34
C PRO A 23 24.71 6.86 -11.24
N THR A 24 24.91 6.78 -12.56
CA THR A 24 24.06 7.52 -13.50
C THR A 24 22.65 6.93 -13.54
N PRO A 25 21.63 7.69 -13.98
CA PRO A 25 20.29 7.15 -14.15
C PRO A 25 20.23 5.88 -15.01
N GLU A 26 21.06 5.78 -16.05
CA GLU A 26 21.14 4.59 -16.91
C GLU A 26 21.77 3.39 -16.18
N GLU A 27 22.75 3.62 -15.31
CA GLU A 27 23.35 2.57 -14.48
C GLU A 27 22.35 2.03 -13.45
N ILE A 28 21.61 2.93 -12.79
CA ILE A 28 20.53 2.58 -11.86
C ILE A 28 19.46 1.76 -12.59
N ALA A 29 19.02 2.20 -13.77
CA ALA A 29 18.02 1.50 -14.55
C ALA A 29 18.50 0.12 -15.04
N ALA A 30 19.75 0.01 -15.49
CA ALA A 30 20.33 -1.27 -15.91
C ALA A 30 20.45 -2.27 -14.75
N HIS A 31 20.86 -1.79 -13.56
CA HIS A 31 20.92 -2.61 -12.33
C HIS A 31 19.52 -3.11 -11.96
N THR A 32 18.54 -2.22 -11.85
CA THR A 32 17.16 -2.57 -11.50
C THR A 32 16.54 -3.53 -12.53
N GLN A 33 16.80 -3.33 -13.83
CA GLN A 33 16.37 -4.24 -14.89
C GLN A 33 16.92 -5.66 -14.72
N SER A 34 18.16 -5.80 -14.22
CA SER A 34 18.79 -7.11 -13.99
C SER A 34 18.17 -7.89 -12.83
N LEU A 35 17.50 -7.18 -11.90
CA LEU A 35 16.84 -7.73 -10.72
C LEU A 35 15.38 -8.13 -10.97
N VAL A 36 14.85 -7.99 -12.19
CA VAL A 36 13.50 -8.49 -12.50
C VAL A 36 13.43 -10.00 -12.28
N GLY A 37 12.48 -10.45 -11.46
CA GLY A 37 12.34 -11.82 -10.98
C GLY A 37 13.10 -12.12 -9.68
N PHE A 38 13.88 -11.16 -9.15
CA PHE A 38 14.47 -11.26 -7.82
C PHE A 38 13.37 -11.36 -6.76
N HIS A 39 13.62 -12.18 -5.75
CA HIS A 39 12.73 -12.42 -4.64
C HIS A 39 13.50 -12.55 -3.33
N TYR A 40 12.85 -12.18 -2.24
CA TYR A 40 13.37 -12.40 -0.89
C TYR A 40 12.21 -12.48 0.11
N THR A 41 12.50 -12.98 1.32
CA THR A 41 11.58 -12.93 2.46
C THR A 41 12.08 -11.88 3.45
N VAL A 42 11.18 -11.06 3.98
CA VAL A 42 11.54 -10.07 5.02
C VAL A 42 12.08 -10.80 6.26
N ASP A 43 13.12 -10.25 6.90
CA ASP A 43 13.90 -10.96 7.94
C ASP A 43 13.12 -11.27 9.21
N ASP A 44 12.10 -10.48 9.50
CA ASP A 44 11.26 -10.59 10.70
C ASP A 44 9.78 -10.68 10.32
N TYR A 45 8.98 -11.28 11.20
CA TYR A 45 7.54 -11.27 11.07
C TYR A 45 6.95 -9.98 11.65
N TYR A 46 5.83 -9.52 11.10
CA TYR A 46 5.07 -8.43 11.68
C TYR A 46 3.89 -8.99 12.50
N GLU A 47 3.90 -8.78 13.82
CA GLU A 47 2.78 -9.20 14.69
C GLU A 47 1.69 -8.11 14.76
N ILE A 48 0.45 -8.46 14.43
CA ILE A 48 -0.65 -7.48 14.38
C ILE A 48 -1.12 -7.12 15.79
N GLY A 49 -0.85 -5.88 16.18
CA GLY A 49 -1.31 -5.31 17.45
C GLY A 49 -2.78 -4.89 17.44
N ARG A 50 -3.48 -5.14 18.56
CA ARG A 50 -4.88 -4.72 18.77
C ARG A 50 -5.09 -3.22 18.60
N GLU A 51 -4.24 -2.42 19.23
CA GLU A 51 -4.36 -0.96 19.17
C GLU A 51 -3.88 -0.41 17.82
N GLU A 52 -2.99 -1.12 17.12
CA GLU A 52 -2.57 -0.73 15.76
C GLU A 52 -3.71 -0.88 14.75
N ILE A 53 -4.56 -1.91 14.87
CA ILE A 53 -5.79 -2.01 14.08
C ILE A 53 -6.68 -0.78 14.29
N ARG A 54 -6.90 -0.37 15.55
CA ARG A 54 -7.75 0.79 15.87
C ARG A 54 -7.15 2.09 15.37
N LYS A 55 -5.84 2.29 15.55
CA LYS A 55 -5.12 3.45 15.03
C LYS A 55 -5.23 3.55 13.51
N HIS A 56 -5.05 2.43 12.81
CA HIS A 56 -5.20 2.40 11.36
C HIS A 56 -6.66 2.65 10.94
N ALA A 57 -7.64 2.00 11.57
CA ALA A 57 -9.06 2.24 11.32
C ALA A 57 -9.41 3.73 11.48
N MET A 58 -8.93 4.39 12.54
CA MET A 58 -9.06 5.84 12.72
C MET A 58 -8.40 6.63 11.59
N ALA A 59 -7.19 6.26 11.18
CA ALA A 59 -6.42 6.96 10.15
C ALA A 59 -7.08 6.92 8.76
N VAL A 60 -7.88 5.87 8.50
CA VAL A 60 -8.72 5.73 7.30
C VAL A 60 -10.20 5.98 7.56
N GLN A 61 -10.55 6.57 8.71
CA GLN A 61 -11.92 6.95 9.09
C GLN A 61 -12.94 5.80 9.03
N ASP A 62 -12.49 4.58 9.31
CA ASP A 62 -13.32 3.38 9.35
C ASP A 62 -13.90 3.16 10.75
N ALA A 63 -15.22 3.29 10.88
CA ALA A 63 -15.93 3.08 12.14
C ALA A 63 -16.49 1.67 12.30
N HIS A 64 -16.22 0.74 11.37
CA HIS A 64 -16.85 -0.57 11.40
C HIS A 64 -16.48 -1.36 12.68
N PRO A 65 -17.46 -1.87 13.45
CA PRO A 65 -17.24 -2.35 14.81
C PRO A 65 -16.27 -3.55 14.92
N THR A 66 -16.03 -4.28 13.83
CA THR A 66 -15.07 -5.40 13.77
C THR A 66 -13.61 -4.96 13.95
N HIS A 67 -13.31 -3.68 13.73
CA HIS A 67 -11.98 -3.09 13.97
C HIS A 67 -11.82 -2.53 15.40
N TRP A 68 -12.93 -2.35 16.13
CA TRP A 68 -12.95 -1.53 17.35
C TRP A 68 -13.23 -2.33 18.62
N SER A 69 -14.14 -3.31 18.57
CA SER A 69 -14.58 -4.04 19.77
C SER A 69 -14.75 -5.53 19.52
N GLU A 70 -14.41 -6.34 20.52
CA GLU A 70 -14.53 -7.80 20.41
C GLU A 70 -15.99 -8.24 20.31
N GLU A 71 -16.91 -7.50 20.93
CA GLU A 71 -18.35 -7.72 20.76
C GLU A 71 -18.77 -7.41 19.32
N GLY A 72 -18.30 -6.30 18.76
CA GLY A 72 -18.49 -5.94 17.36
C GLY A 72 -17.96 -6.99 16.40
N ALA A 73 -16.75 -7.48 16.63
CA ALA A 73 -16.16 -8.58 15.86
C ALA A 73 -17.02 -9.86 15.94
N ARG A 74 -17.43 -10.26 17.16
CA ARG A 74 -18.27 -11.44 17.39
C ARG A 74 -19.65 -11.35 16.76
N ALA A 75 -20.24 -10.16 16.70
CA ALA A 75 -21.53 -9.94 16.05
C ALA A 75 -21.51 -10.29 14.54
N PHE A 76 -20.32 -10.21 13.92
CA PHE A 76 -20.07 -10.59 12.53
C PHE A 76 -19.40 -11.96 12.38
N GLY A 77 -19.32 -12.75 13.46
CA GLY A 77 -18.75 -14.10 13.45
C GLY A 77 -17.23 -14.16 13.57
N HIS A 78 -16.56 -13.04 13.87
CA HIS A 78 -15.11 -13.02 14.08
C HIS A 78 -14.75 -13.26 15.55
N ASP A 79 -13.76 -14.12 15.79
CA ASP A 79 -13.23 -14.47 17.11
C ASP A 79 -12.39 -13.35 17.74
N ARG A 80 -11.77 -12.52 16.89
CA ARG A 80 -10.85 -11.43 17.24
C ARG A 80 -11.14 -10.23 16.34
N LEU A 81 -10.61 -9.05 16.71
CA LEU A 81 -10.68 -7.90 15.80
C LEU A 81 -9.97 -8.25 14.49
N ILE A 82 -10.55 -7.77 13.39
CA ILE A 82 -9.94 -7.87 12.07
C ILE A 82 -9.40 -6.50 11.67
N ALA A 83 -8.36 -6.47 10.85
CA ALA A 83 -7.80 -5.22 10.36
C ALA A 83 -8.66 -4.65 9.21
N ALA A 84 -8.59 -3.33 9.01
CA ALA A 84 -9.22 -2.69 7.86
C ALA A 84 -8.62 -3.23 6.55
N PRO A 85 -9.36 -3.26 5.42
CA PRO A 85 -8.91 -3.91 4.19
C PRO A 85 -7.54 -3.43 3.66
N THR A 86 -7.17 -2.18 3.92
CA THR A 86 -5.90 -1.57 3.50
C THR A 86 -4.81 -1.56 4.59
N TYR A 87 -5.01 -2.26 5.71
CA TYR A 87 -4.02 -2.35 6.81
C TYR A 87 -2.66 -2.88 6.36
N VAL A 88 -2.65 -3.68 5.28
CA VAL A 88 -1.43 -4.16 4.62
C VAL A 88 -0.45 -3.04 4.25
N SER A 89 -0.90 -1.78 4.14
CA SER A 89 -0.02 -0.63 3.92
C SER A 89 1.11 -0.52 4.95
N VAL A 90 0.85 -0.87 6.21
CA VAL A 90 1.85 -0.85 7.28
C VAL A 90 2.99 -1.84 6.99
N LEU A 91 2.64 -3.08 6.63
CA LEU A 91 3.61 -4.10 6.23
C LEU A 91 4.28 -3.76 4.89
N GLY A 92 3.52 -3.14 3.98
CA GLY A 92 3.99 -2.71 2.67
C GLY A 92 5.16 -1.73 2.77
N ILE A 93 5.11 -0.77 3.70
CA ILE A 93 6.23 0.15 3.94
C ILE A 93 7.47 -0.58 4.46
N ILE A 94 7.31 -1.54 5.38
CA ILE A 94 8.43 -2.34 5.91
C ILE A 94 9.11 -3.11 4.77
N ALA A 95 8.32 -3.81 3.95
CA ALA A 95 8.81 -4.56 2.80
C ALA A 95 9.44 -3.64 1.74
N GLN A 96 8.84 -2.47 1.49
CA GLN A 96 9.32 -1.53 0.48
C GLN A 96 10.65 -0.88 0.89
N ARG A 97 10.83 -0.53 2.17
CA ARG A 97 12.10 0.05 2.65
C ARG A 97 13.26 -0.88 2.41
N LYS A 98 13.17 -2.14 2.83
CA LYS A 98 14.20 -3.16 2.55
C LYS A 98 14.50 -3.29 1.05
N LEU A 99 13.47 -3.26 0.21
CA LEU A 99 13.66 -3.31 -1.24
C LEU A 99 14.49 -2.12 -1.77
N PHE A 100 14.18 -0.89 -1.38
CA PHE A 100 14.86 0.31 -1.91
C PHE A 100 16.16 0.68 -1.20
N GLU A 101 16.32 0.29 0.07
CA GLU A 101 17.54 0.49 0.84
C GLU A 101 18.62 -0.53 0.46
N ASP A 102 18.24 -1.80 0.28
CA ASP A 102 19.22 -2.89 0.15
C ASP A 102 19.32 -3.47 -1.27
N VAL A 103 18.22 -3.48 -2.05
CA VAL A 103 18.13 -4.29 -3.29
C VAL A 103 18.20 -3.43 -4.55
N ILE A 104 17.25 -2.51 -4.73
CA ILE A 104 17.17 -1.59 -5.87
C ILE A 104 17.61 -0.19 -5.43
N THR A 105 18.90 -0.08 -5.14
CA THR A 105 19.56 1.14 -4.67
C THR A 105 19.60 2.23 -5.75
N GLY A 106 19.63 3.50 -5.34
CA GLY A 106 19.78 4.65 -6.24
C GLY A 106 18.50 5.44 -6.51
N TYR A 107 17.40 5.10 -5.83
CA TYR A 107 16.17 5.88 -5.84
C TYR A 107 15.97 6.60 -4.51
N ASP A 108 15.63 7.88 -4.57
CA ASP A 108 15.18 8.61 -3.40
C ASP A 108 13.69 8.31 -3.14
N MET A 109 13.35 7.84 -1.95
CA MET A 109 11.98 7.44 -1.58
C MET A 109 10.94 8.54 -1.81
N TRP A 110 11.30 9.81 -1.60
CA TRP A 110 10.38 10.94 -1.82
C TRP A 110 10.05 11.18 -3.31
N GLN A 111 10.88 10.68 -4.22
CA GLN A 111 10.70 10.75 -5.68
C GLN A 111 9.91 9.56 -6.24
N ILE A 112 9.53 8.61 -5.39
CA ILE A 112 8.77 7.43 -5.78
C ILE A 112 7.29 7.73 -5.60
N MET A 113 6.54 7.59 -6.70
CA MET A 113 5.10 7.78 -6.72
C MET A 113 4.39 6.45 -6.98
N GLN A 114 3.45 6.12 -6.11
CA GLN A 114 2.56 4.99 -6.32
C GLN A 114 1.50 5.33 -7.38
N THR A 115 1.35 4.47 -8.38
CA THR A 115 0.45 4.70 -9.52
C THR A 115 -0.71 3.70 -9.58
N ASP A 116 -0.53 2.49 -9.05
CA ASP A 116 -1.54 1.45 -8.98
C ASP A 116 -1.31 0.57 -7.75
N GLN A 117 -2.40 0.14 -7.13
CA GLN A 117 -2.41 -0.87 -6.09
C GLN A 117 -3.46 -1.93 -6.39
N ARG A 118 -3.06 -3.19 -6.33
CA ARG A 118 -3.95 -4.34 -6.40
C ARG A 118 -3.80 -5.18 -5.14
N LEU A 119 -4.91 -5.48 -4.49
CA LEU A 119 -5.00 -6.31 -3.29
C LEU A 119 -5.87 -7.51 -3.60
N ILE A 120 -5.35 -8.72 -3.41
CA ILE A 120 -6.10 -9.98 -3.45
C ILE A 120 -6.14 -10.52 -2.04
N TYR A 121 -7.35 -10.67 -1.51
CA TYR A 121 -7.59 -11.11 -0.14
C TYR A 121 -7.77 -12.62 -0.16
N HIS A 122 -7.09 -13.31 0.73
CA HIS A 122 -7.24 -14.76 0.93
C HIS A 122 -7.91 -15.03 2.27
N GLN A 123 -7.53 -14.27 3.30
CA GLN A 123 -8.11 -14.30 4.65
C GLN A 123 -8.10 -12.89 5.28
N PRO A 124 -9.00 -12.57 6.22
CA PRO A 124 -8.90 -11.35 7.00
C PRO A 124 -7.68 -11.40 7.93
N MET A 125 -6.93 -10.30 7.99
CA MET A 125 -5.86 -10.09 8.97
C MET A 125 -6.44 -9.90 10.37
N LYS A 126 -5.99 -10.64 11.39
CA LYS A 126 -6.54 -10.58 12.75
C LYS A 126 -5.49 -10.21 13.79
N VAL A 127 -5.93 -9.66 14.92
CA VAL A 127 -5.06 -9.37 16.08
C VAL A 127 -4.26 -10.60 16.50
N GLY A 128 -2.94 -10.46 16.62
CA GLY A 128 -2.02 -11.51 17.03
C GLY A 128 -1.56 -12.44 15.91
N ASP A 129 -2.04 -12.25 14.67
CA ASP A 129 -1.44 -12.94 13.52
C ASP A 129 -0.01 -12.43 13.32
N ARG A 130 0.90 -13.34 12.94
CA ARG A 130 2.28 -13.01 12.59
C ARG A 130 2.43 -13.10 11.08
N LEU A 131 2.59 -11.95 10.45
CA LEU A 131 2.66 -11.84 9.01
C LEU A 131 4.09 -11.99 8.52
N ILE A 132 4.30 -12.91 7.59
CA ILE A 132 5.56 -13.14 6.89
C ILE A 132 5.37 -12.70 5.45
N CYS A 133 6.27 -11.86 4.94
CA CYS A 133 6.14 -11.25 3.62
C CYS A 133 7.23 -11.74 2.68
N ASP A 134 6.84 -12.40 1.59
CA ASP A 134 7.70 -12.68 0.45
C ASP A 134 7.52 -11.57 -0.58
N VAL A 135 8.61 -10.98 -1.06
CA VAL A 135 8.64 -9.84 -1.97
C VAL A 135 9.30 -10.25 -3.28
N SER A 136 8.77 -9.81 -4.42
CA SER A 136 9.40 -9.95 -5.74
C SER A 136 9.30 -8.68 -6.58
N LEU A 137 10.32 -8.45 -7.41
CA LEU A 137 10.28 -7.43 -8.48
C LEU A 137 9.74 -8.09 -9.76
N GLU A 138 8.45 -7.90 -10.05
CA GLU A 138 7.76 -8.59 -11.15
C GLU A 138 8.09 -8.01 -12.52
N SER A 139 8.24 -6.68 -12.60
CA SER A 139 8.58 -6.03 -13.85
C SER A 139 9.26 -4.69 -13.62
N PHE A 140 10.07 -4.30 -14.60
CA PHE A 140 10.72 -3.01 -14.68
C PHE A 140 10.67 -2.51 -16.12
N ARG A 141 10.55 -1.19 -16.28
CA ARG A 141 10.62 -0.52 -17.57
C ARG A 141 11.18 0.89 -17.39
N HIS A 142 12.32 1.14 -18.02
CA HIS A 142 12.89 2.47 -18.18
C HIS A 142 12.25 3.22 -19.34
N VAL A 143 11.83 4.46 -19.12
CA VAL A 143 11.31 5.37 -20.15
C VAL A 143 12.17 6.61 -20.14
N SER A 144 12.81 6.94 -21.26
CA SER A 144 13.73 8.08 -21.38
C SER A 144 13.11 9.33 -22.04
N SER A 145 11.88 9.23 -22.55
CA SER A 145 11.20 10.34 -23.23
C SER A 145 9.67 10.23 -23.06
N PRO A 146 8.94 11.34 -22.82
CA PRO A 146 9.39 12.74 -22.80
C PRO A 146 10.14 13.16 -21.52
N GLU A 147 9.94 12.44 -20.43
CA GLU A 147 10.65 12.59 -19.16
C GLU A 147 11.26 11.24 -18.77
N MET A 148 12.39 11.26 -18.07
CA MET A 148 13.05 10.06 -17.59
C MET A 148 12.30 9.49 -16.38
N ILE A 149 11.68 8.34 -16.55
CA ILE A 149 10.86 7.67 -15.54
C ILE A 149 11.12 6.17 -15.58
N ASP A 150 11.33 5.60 -14.41
CA ASP A 150 11.36 4.16 -14.18
C ASP A 150 10.01 3.69 -13.66
N LEU A 151 9.44 2.71 -14.35
CA LEU A 151 8.20 2.05 -13.95
C LEU A 151 8.52 0.67 -13.44
N MET A 152 8.07 0.34 -12.24
CA MET A 152 8.31 -0.97 -11.64
C MET A 152 7.07 -1.51 -10.95
N VAL A 153 6.96 -2.84 -10.91
CA VAL A 153 5.89 -3.54 -10.22
C VAL A 153 6.49 -4.50 -9.23
N THR A 154 6.14 -4.35 -7.96
CA THR A 154 6.50 -5.30 -6.90
C THR A 154 5.28 -6.16 -6.58
N LYS A 155 5.52 -7.44 -6.25
CA LYS A 155 4.51 -8.35 -5.71
C LYS A 155 4.90 -8.76 -4.31
N ASN A 156 3.93 -8.75 -3.40
CA ASN A 156 4.09 -9.29 -2.06
C ASN A 156 3.11 -10.44 -1.86
N VAL A 157 3.58 -11.58 -1.38
CA VAL A 157 2.74 -12.69 -0.92
C VAL A 157 2.88 -12.78 0.59
N ILE A 158 1.78 -12.64 1.32
CA ILE A 158 1.76 -12.53 2.77
C ILE A 158 1.17 -13.80 3.37
N TRP A 159 1.89 -14.39 4.32
CA TRP A 159 1.56 -15.62 5.01
C TRP A 159 1.37 -15.38 6.50
N ASN A 160 0.54 -16.19 7.16
CA ASN A 160 0.46 -16.22 8.63
C ASN A 160 1.43 -17.24 9.24
N GLN A 161 1.45 -17.34 10.57
CA GLN A 161 2.25 -18.31 11.34
C GLN A 161 1.94 -19.78 11.05
N HIS A 162 0.89 -20.08 10.28
CA HIS A 162 0.45 -21.42 9.91
C HIS A 162 0.74 -21.76 8.43
N ASP A 163 1.53 -20.92 7.73
CA ASP A 163 1.79 -21.04 6.29
C ASP A 163 0.54 -20.92 5.41
N GLU A 164 -0.48 -20.23 5.90
CA GLU A 164 -1.67 -19.96 5.12
C GLU A 164 -1.56 -18.57 4.49
N PRO A 165 -1.93 -18.42 3.21
CA PRO A 165 -1.87 -17.13 2.55
C PRO A 165 -2.97 -16.21 3.10
N VAL A 166 -2.59 -14.97 3.40
CA VAL A 166 -3.46 -13.94 3.95
C VAL A 166 -3.84 -12.94 2.87
N MET A 167 -2.86 -12.45 2.12
CA MET A 167 -3.06 -11.47 1.07
C MET A 167 -1.93 -11.54 0.03
N THR A 168 -2.27 -11.29 -1.24
CA THR A 168 -1.29 -11.02 -2.29
C THR A 168 -1.49 -9.61 -2.81
N THR A 169 -0.42 -8.83 -2.92
CA THR A 169 -0.48 -7.44 -3.35
C THR A 169 0.45 -7.15 -4.51
N TRP A 170 0.01 -6.29 -5.43
CA TRP A 170 0.89 -5.69 -6.44
C TRP A 170 0.89 -4.18 -6.27
N THR A 171 2.07 -3.60 -6.29
CA THR A 171 2.27 -2.16 -6.18
C THR A 171 3.04 -1.69 -7.41
N SER A 172 2.43 -0.78 -8.18
CA SER A 172 3.11 -0.15 -9.32
C SER A 172 3.67 1.20 -8.89
N LEU A 173 4.95 1.40 -9.12
CA LEU A 173 5.70 2.59 -8.75
C LEU A 173 6.25 3.26 -9.99
N ALA A 174 6.25 4.58 -9.97
CA ALA A 174 6.97 5.43 -10.92
C ALA A 174 8.03 6.21 -10.14
N ALA A 175 9.29 6.05 -10.51
CA ALA A 175 10.41 6.73 -9.89
C ALA A 175 11.16 7.58 -10.93
N ARG A 176 11.79 8.66 -10.49
CA ARG A 176 12.67 9.49 -11.33
C ARG A 176 14.12 9.22 -10.90
N PRO A 177 14.90 8.43 -11.65
CA PRO A 177 16.27 8.13 -11.28
C PRO A 177 17.18 9.35 -11.46
N GLY A 178 18.08 9.58 -10.50
CA GLY A 178 19.20 10.52 -10.61
C GLY A 178 18.82 11.95 -11.01
N MET A 179 17.68 12.47 -10.56
CA MET A 179 17.43 13.91 -10.67
C MET A 179 18.44 14.67 -9.80
N ASP A 180 19.10 15.67 -10.40
CA ASP A 180 19.83 16.67 -9.63
C ASP A 180 18.83 17.43 -8.77
N VAL A 181 18.90 17.21 -7.46
CA VAL A 181 18.08 17.89 -6.48
C VAL A 181 18.65 19.29 -6.30
N ASP A 182 17.80 20.33 -6.42
CA ASP A 182 18.20 21.69 -6.06
C ASP A 182 18.77 21.71 -4.64
N PRO A 183 19.95 22.32 -4.38
CA PRO A 183 20.49 22.43 -3.02
C PRO A 183 19.48 22.97 -1.98
N GLU A 184 18.53 23.82 -2.37
CA GLU A 184 17.45 24.28 -1.49
C GLU A 184 16.50 23.14 -1.11
N LEU A 185 16.14 22.28 -2.07
CA LEU A 185 15.31 21.10 -1.84
C LEU A 185 16.07 20.05 -1.01
N GLU A 186 17.37 19.85 -1.26
CA GLU A 186 18.21 18.93 -0.47
C GLU A 186 18.28 19.37 1.00
N ALA A 187 18.52 20.66 1.26
CA ALA A 187 18.51 21.19 2.63
C ALA A 187 17.12 21.10 3.28
N SER A 188 16.05 21.34 2.51
CA SER A 188 14.67 21.21 2.98
C SER A 188 14.38 19.78 3.46
N LEU A 189 14.78 18.79 2.66
CA LEU A 189 14.61 17.37 2.96
C LEU A 189 15.37 17.00 4.24
N ASP A 190 16.63 17.39 4.39
CA ASP A 190 17.41 17.10 5.60
C ASP A 190 16.75 17.65 6.88
N HIS A 191 16.07 18.80 6.81
CA HIS A 191 15.42 19.40 7.98
C HIS A 191 14.10 18.73 8.38
N VAL A 192 13.40 18.06 7.46
CA VAL A 192 12.07 17.49 7.72
C VAL A 192 12.07 15.97 7.87
N MET A 193 13.08 15.29 7.32
CA MET A 193 13.18 13.84 7.41
C MET A 193 13.47 13.39 8.85
N ILE A 194 12.94 12.22 9.21
CA ILE A 194 13.11 11.65 10.56
C ILE A 194 14.59 11.37 10.79
N LYS A 195 15.16 11.95 11.85
CA LYS A 195 16.53 11.68 12.29
C LYS A 195 16.53 10.78 13.52
N VAL A 196 17.10 9.60 13.39
CA VAL A 196 17.28 8.65 14.49
C VAL A 196 18.77 8.45 14.71
N GLY A 197 19.25 8.65 15.95
CA GLY A 197 20.68 8.50 16.28
C GLY A 197 21.17 7.06 16.28
N ALA A 198 20.28 6.10 16.55
CA ALA A 198 20.50 4.67 16.41
C ALA A 198 19.15 3.95 16.32
N ILE A 199 19.02 2.99 15.42
CA ILE A 199 17.89 2.07 15.34
C ILE A 199 18.35 0.74 15.95
N GLY A 200 17.48 0.09 16.74
CA GLY A 200 17.80 -1.23 17.29
C GLY A 200 17.72 -2.32 16.21
N GLU A 201 18.57 -3.34 16.33
CA GLU A 201 18.50 -4.52 15.46
C GLU A 201 17.27 -5.36 15.82
N SER A 202 16.35 -5.54 14.86
CA SER A 202 15.15 -6.39 15.02
C SER A 202 15.46 -7.89 14.99
N GLY A 203 16.68 -8.27 14.59
CA GLY A 203 17.08 -9.66 14.39
C GLY A 203 16.46 -10.28 13.13
N HIS A 204 16.83 -11.54 12.87
CA HIS A 204 16.29 -12.37 11.80
C HIS A 204 15.50 -13.50 12.45
N THR A 205 14.17 -13.46 12.35
CA THR A 205 13.28 -14.44 13.00
C THR A 205 12.56 -15.35 11.99
N VAL A 206 12.67 -15.03 10.70
CA VAL A 206 11.98 -15.73 9.62
C VAL A 206 13.00 -16.31 8.64
N GLU A 207 13.18 -17.63 8.68
CA GLU A 207 13.98 -18.34 7.68
C GLU A 207 13.18 -18.51 6.37
N PRO A 208 13.75 -18.13 5.21
CA PRO A 208 13.12 -18.38 3.91
C PRO A 208 12.82 -19.86 3.70
N LYS A 209 11.60 -20.18 3.25
CA LYS A 209 11.24 -21.58 2.95
C LYS A 209 11.66 -21.95 1.54
N ALA A 210 12.52 -22.97 1.44
CA ALA A 210 13.00 -23.50 0.17
C ALA A 210 11.83 -23.86 -0.77
N GLY A 211 11.89 -23.34 -2.01
CA GLY A 211 10.90 -23.59 -3.06
C GLY A 211 9.57 -22.83 -2.91
N ARG A 212 9.40 -21.98 -1.88
CA ARG A 212 8.16 -21.21 -1.70
C ARG A 212 7.91 -20.23 -2.85
N TYR A 213 8.95 -19.63 -3.41
CA TYR A 213 8.84 -18.70 -4.54
C TYR A 213 8.44 -19.38 -5.86
N ASP A 214 8.62 -20.71 -5.96
CA ASP A 214 8.24 -21.48 -7.14
C ASP A 214 6.77 -21.94 -7.10
N LEU A 215 6.07 -21.72 -5.97
CA LEU A 215 4.66 -22.05 -5.84
C LEU A 215 3.79 -21.12 -6.71
N PRO A 216 2.68 -21.62 -7.26
CA PRO A 216 1.72 -20.74 -7.92
C PRO A 216 1.13 -19.75 -6.90
N ASP A 217 0.74 -18.57 -7.40
CA ASP A 217 0.07 -17.56 -6.58
C ASP A 217 -1.16 -18.16 -5.88
N PRO A 218 -1.39 -17.85 -4.59
CA PRO A 218 -2.56 -18.34 -3.88
C PRO A 218 -3.87 -17.94 -4.56
N THR A 219 -4.82 -18.88 -4.63
CA THR A 219 -6.13 -18.69 -5.26
C THR A 219 -7.29 -18.73 -4.27
N GLN A 220 -6.99 -18.92 -2.98
CA GLN A 220 -7.95 -18.93 -1.90
C GLN A 220 -8.68 -17.59 -1.85
N SER A 221 -9.96 -17.61 -1.52
CA SER A 221 -10.76 -16.40 -1.35
C SER A 221 -11.44 -16.43 0.01
N PRO A 222 -11.70 -15.27 0.61
CA PRO A 222 -12.45 -15.19 1.85
C PRO A 222 -13.86 -15.74 1.68
N GLY A 223 -14.45 -16.12 2.80
CA GLY A 223 -15.88 -16.39 2.88
C GLY A 223 -16.71 -15.12 2.78
N ALA A 224 -18.02 -15.28 2.83
CA ALA A 224 -18.97 -14.16 2.81
C ALA A 224 -19.08 -13.45 4.19
N PHE A 225 -18.71 -14.13 5.27
CA PHE A 225 -18.78 -13.63 6.65
C PHE A 225 -20.14 -12.98 6.97
N GLY A 226 -20.18 -11.77 7.53
CA GLY A 226 -21.41 -11.03 7.79
C GLY A 226 -21.85 -10.10 6.65
N ALA A 227 -21.43 -10.33 5.40
CA ALA A 227 -21.78 -9.46 4.29
C ALA A 227 -23.29 -9.44 4.01
N ILE A 228 -23.76 -8.40 3.31
CA ILE A 228 -25.13 -8.30 2.81
C ILE A 228 -25.47 -9.49 1.89
N ASP A 229 -26.74 -9.92 1.93
CA ASP A 229 -27.28 -11.02 1.13
C ASP A 229 -27.27 -10.67 -0.36
N PHE A 230 -26.63 -11.53 -1.16
CA PHE A 230 -26.52 -11.43 -2.61
C PHE A 230 -27.89 -11.24 -3.29
N ASP A 231 -28.93 -11.94 -2.83
CA ASP A 231 -30.24 -11.97 -3.48
C ASP A 231 -31.02 -10.65 -3.31
N THR A 232 -30.51 -9.75 -2.48
CA THR A 232 -31.04 -8.39 -2.30
C THR A 232 -30.44 -7.36 -3.26
N LEU A 233 -29.41 -7.75 -4.03
CA LEU A 233 -28.63 -6.85 -4.87
C LEU A 233 -29.12 -6.85 -6.32
N ALA A 234 -28.93 -5.70 -6.99
CA ALA A 234 -29.17 -5.58 -8.43
C ALA A 234 -27.99 -4.94 -9.15
N VAL A 235 -27.69 -5.41 -10.37
CA VAL A 235 -26.72 -4.74 -11.25
C VAL A 235 -27.21 -3.32 -11.56
N GLY A 236 -26.32 -2.34 -11.37
CA GLY A 236 -26.62 -0.92 -11.51
C GLY A 236 -27.03 -0.23 -10.20
N GLN A 237 -27.25 -0.98 -9.11
CA GLN A 237 -27.54 -0.41 -7.80
C GLN A 237 -26.42 0.54 -7.37
N GLU A 238 -26.79 1.76 -7.00
CA GLU A 238 -25.87 2.77 -6.51
C GLU A 238 -25.66 2.62 -5.00
N LEU A 239 -24.42 2.83 -4.57
CA LEU A 239 -24.07 2.97 -3.16
C LEU A 239 -24.41 4.39 -2.71
N THR A 240 -24.84 4.56 -1.46
CA THR A 240 -25.10 5.87 -0.86
C THR A 240 -23.84 6.74 -0.91
N PRO A 241 -23.82 7.88 -1.62
CA PRO A 241 -22.63 8.71 -1.74
C PRO A 241 -22.07 9.14 -0.38
N ARG A 242 -20.74 9.16 -0.26
CA ARG A 242 -20.05 9.50 0.98
C ARG A 242 -18.99 10.56 0.74
N ARG A 243 -19.00 11.60 1.59
CA ARG A 243 -17.94 12.64 1.63
C ARG A 243 -17.07 12.41 2.86
N TYR A 244 -15.76 12.30 2.64
CA TYR A 244 -14.76 12.36 3.70
C TYR A 244 -14.03 13.68 3.67
N LEU A 245 -13.56 14.12 4.83
CA LEU A 245 -12.74 15.32 4.97
C LEU A 245 -11.33 14.91 5.40
N LEU A 246 -10.33 15.48 4.73
CA LEU A 246 -8.91 15.31 5.07
C LEU A 246 -8.33 16.66 5.45
N THR A 247 -7.61 16.70 6.57
CA THR A 247 -6.84 17.85 7.04
C THR A 247 -5.37 17.47 7.15
N ARG A 248 -4.49 18.46 7.35
CA ARG A 248 -3.07 18.19 7.67
C ARG A 248 -2.88 17.28 8.88
N GLY A 249 -3.76 17.39 9.87
CA GLY A 249 -3.77 16.49 11.02
C GLY A 249 -4.07 15.04 10.64
N ASN A 250 -4.98 14.81 9.69
CA ASN A 250 -5.25 13.45 9.19
C ASN A 250 -4.06 12.87 8.43
N LEU A 251 -3.35 13.69 7.65
CA LEU A 251 -2.17 13.27 6.91
C LEU A 251 -1.00 12.94 7.85
N ALA A 252 -0.71 13.83 8.81
CA ALA A 252 0.32 13.58 9.83
C ALA A 252 0.02 12.32 10.66
N ASN A 253 -1.25 12.12 11.06
CA ASN A 253 -1.66 10.90 11.74
C ASN A 253 -1.45 9.65 10.88
N TYR A 254 -1.83 9.68 9.60
CA TYR A 254 -1.63 8.54 8.71
C TYR A 254 -0.15 8.24 8.45
N ALA A 255 0.68 9.27 8.25
CA ALA A 255 2.13 9.12 8.10
C ALA A 255 2.74 8.36 9.30
N GLY A 256 2.37 8.75 10.51
CA GLY A 256 2.83 8.07 11.73
C GLY A 256 2.30 6.64 11.88
N VAL A 257 1.03 6.40 11.53
CA VAL A 257 0.39 5.07 11.68
C VAL A 257 0.83 4.08 10.60
N ALA A 258 0.93 4.52 9.34
CA ALA A 258 1.41 3.70 8.23
C ALA A 258 2.94 3.56 8.22
N GLY A 259 3.63 4.44 8.95
CA GLY A 259 5.09 4.53 8.95
C GLY A 259 5.65 5.13 7.66
N ASP A 260 4.86 5.87 6.90
CA ASP A 260 5.30 6.52 5.65
C ASP A 260 5.93 7.90 5.97
N PRO A 261 7.25 8.07 5.83
CA PRO A 261 7.92 9.31 6.18
C PRO A 261 7.99 10.30 5.00
N ASN A 262 7.32 10.04 3.87
CA ASN A 262 7.48 10.88 2.68
C ASN A 262 6.96 12.32 2.92
N PRO A 263 7.85 13.33 2.85
CA PRO A 263 7.53 14.70 3.26
C PRO A 263 6.52 15.42 2.38
N ILE A 264 6.23 14.92 1.17
CA ILE A 264 5.16 15.50 0.32
C ILE A 264 3.78 15.43 0.99
N HIS A 265 3.63 14.62 2.05
CA HIS A 265 2.39 14.43 2.80
C HIS A 265 2.25 15.37 4.01
N PHE A 266 3.28 16.12 4.39
CA PHE A 266 3.21 16.94 5.61
C PHE A 266 4.05 18.21 5.60
N SER A 267 4.99 18.40 4.66
CA SER A 267 5.89 19.55 4.63
C SER A 267 5.59 20.48 3.45
N ASP A 268 5.06 21.67 3.74
CA ASP A 268 4.84 22.73 2.74
C ASP A 268 6.14 23.18 2.06
N HIS A 269 7.25 23.21 2.81
CA HIS A 269 8.54 23.66 2.29
C HIS A 269 9.06 22.74 1.18
N VAL A 270 9.12 21.42 1.44
CA VAL A 270 9.46 20.40 0.44
C VAL A 270 8.52 20.43 -0.75
N VAL A 271 7.20 20.53 -0.54
CA VAL A 271 6.22 20.60 -1.62
C VAL A 271 6.47 21.82 -2.53
N SER A 272 6.69 22.99 -1.93
CA SER A 272 7.01 24.21 -2.66
C SER A 272 8.32 24.07 -3.44
N ALA A 273 9.36 23.51 -2.82
CA ALA A 273 10.66 23.29 -3.44
C ALA A 273 10.62 22.22 -4.55
N ALA A 274 9.72 21.25 -4.45
CA ALA A 274 9.45 20.24 -5.46
C ALA A 274 8.52 20.74 -6.60
N GLY A 275 8.05 22.00 -6.55
CA GLY A 275 7.16 22.58 -7.56
C GLY A 275 5.74 22.01 -7.56
N MET A 276 5.30 21.44 -6.44
CA MET A 276 3.95 20.92 -6.25
C MET A 276 3.01 22.03 -5.78
N ASP A 277 1.71 21.93 -6.12
CA ASP A 277 0.73 22.96 -5.79
C ASP A 277 0.48 23.05 -4.27
N ASP A 278 0.44 21.90 -3.59
CA ASP A 278 0.16 21.78 -2.16
C ASP A 278 0.55 20.37 -1.65
N VAL A 279 0.55 20.18 -0.33
CA VAL A 279 0.69 18.85 0.28
C VAL A 279 -0.41 17.93 -0.20
N VAL A 280 -0.04 16.68 -0.44
CA VAL A 280 -0.92 15.67 -1.01
C VAL A 280 -1.24 14.58 -0.01
N ALA A 281 -2.48 14.08 -0.02
CA ALA A 281 -2.82 12.91 0.79
C ALA A 281 -2.11 11.65 0.26
N HIS A 282 -1.81 10.70 1.15
CA HIS A 282 -1.24 9.41 0.77
C HIS A 282 -2.21 8.65 -0.14
N GLY A 283 -1.71 8.01 -1.20
CA GLY A 283 -2.51 7.15 -2.08
C GLY A 283 -3.25 6.08 -1.28
N MET A 284 -2.51 5.36 -0.41
CA MET A 284 -3.08 4.34 0.46
C MET A 284 -4.09 4.88 1.49
N GLN A 285 -3.97 6.13 1.95
CA GLN A 285 -4.99 6.75 2.81
C GLN A 285 -6.31 6.95 2.04
N THR A 286 -6.24 7.49 0.82
CA THR A 286 -7.43 7.67 -0.02
C THR A 286 -8.05 6.33 -0.43
N MET A 287 -7.22 5.31 -0.68
CA MET A 287 -7.68 3.93 -0.92
C MET A 287 -8.37 3.35 0.32
N GLY A 288 -7.85 3.61 1.52
CA GLY A 288 -8.48 3.25 2.78
C GLY A 288 -9.88 3.85 2.95
N LEU A 289 -10.05 5.15 2.69
CA LEU A 289 -11.37 5.79 2.68
C LEU A 289 -12.35 5.11 1.70
N GLY A 290 -11.84 4.69 0.53
CA GLY A 290 -12.60 3.93 -0.45
C GLY A 290 -13.01 2.54 0.03
N ALA A 291 -12.12 1.85 0.76
CA ALA A 291 -12.44 0.58 1.39
C ALA A 291 -13.50 0.74 2.49
N SER A 292 -13.41 1.79 3.32
CA SER A 292 -14.41 2.09 4.35
C SER A 292 -15.78 2.43 3.75
N PHE A 293 -15.80 3.21 2.67
CA PHE A 293 -17.02 3.49 1.89
C PHE A 293 -17.70 2.22 1.37
N VAL A 294 -16.93 1.27 0.84
CA VAL A 294 -17.49 -0.01 0.37
C VAL A 294 -17.91 -0.90 1.55
N SER A 295 -17.13 -0.91 2.64
CA SER A 295 -17.42 -1.67 3.86
C SER A 295 -18.76 -1.27 4.47
N GLU A 296 -19.07 0.03 4.51
CA GLU A 296 -20.36 0.56 4.97
C GLU A 296 -21.55 -0.02 4.19
N PHE A 297 -21.38 -0.24 2.87
CA PHE A 297 -22.43 -0.83 2.04
C PHE A 297 -22.55 -2.34 2.20
N ILE A 298 -21.43 -3.06 2.24
CA ILE A 298 -21.42 -4.53 2.23
C ILE A 298 -21.66 -5.13 3.62
N GLY A 299 -21.54 -4.34 4.69
CA GLY A 299 -21.61 -4.84 6.06
C GLY A 299 -20.25 -5.29 6.55
N ASP A 300 -19.75 -6.44 6.12
CA ASP A 300 -18.50 -7.00 6.66
C ASP A 300 -17.26 -6.71 5.80
N PRO A 301 -16.25 -5.98 6.31
CA PRO A 301 -15.01 -5.71 5.57
C PRO A 301 -14.17 -6.96 5.26
N ALA A 302 -14.42 -8.10 5.92
CA ALA A 302 -13.73 -9.36 5.60
C ALA A 302 -14.16 -9.99 4.27
N ALA A 303 -15.24 -9.49 3.65
CA ALA A 303 -15.83 -10.03 2.43
C ALA A 303 -15.15 -9.56 1.13
N PHE A 304 -14.16 -8.67 1.21
CA PHE A 304 -13.37 -8.28 0.03
C PHE A 304 -12.59 -9.48 -0.51
N CYS A 305 -12.71 -9.78 -1.80
CA CYS A 305 -11.89 -10.76 -2.52
C CYS A 305 -10.74 -10.09 -3.29
N GLU A 306 -11.03 -8.93 -3.90
CA GLU A 306 -10.06 -8.14 -4.63
C GLU A 306 -10.38 -6.66 -4.47
N TYR A 307 -9.36 -5.80 -4.37
CA TYR A 307 -9.51 -4.35 -4.45
C TYR A 307 -8.37 -3.77 -5.27
N ASN A 308 -8.69 -3.19 -6.43
CA ASN A 308 -7.72 -2.54 -7.31
C ASN A 308 -8.05 -1.07 -7.48
N VAL A 309 -7.03 -0.21 -7.37
CA VAL A 309 -7.12 1.23 -7.57
C VAL A 309 -5.93 1.72 -8.36
N ARG A 310 -6.21 2.39 -9.48
CA ARG A 310 -5.24 3.24 -10.19
C ARG A 310 -5.37 4.68 -9.71
N PHE A 311 -4.29 5.25 -9.20
CA PHE A 311 -4.22 6.65 -8.79
C PHE A 311 -3.96 7.54 -10.01
N THR A 312 -4.87 8.48 -10.30
CA THR A 312 -4.76 9.34 -11.49
C THR A 312 -4.46 10.79 -11.16
N SER A 313 -4.81 11.25 -9.96
CA SER A 313 -4.53 12.62 -9.53
C SER A 313 -4.37 12.66 -8.02
N PRO A 314 -3.47 13.50 -7.49
CA PRO A 314 -3.34 13.67 -6.05
C PRO A 314 -4.54 14.39 -5.46
N VAL A 315 -4.76 14.17 -4.16
CA VAL A 315 -5.68 14.96 -3.33
C VAL A 315 -4.87 16.03 -2.64
N TYR A 316 -5.01 17.29 -3.04
CA TYR A 316 -4.32 18.41 -2.40
C TYR A 316 -5.04 18.80 -1.10
N VAL A 317 -4.29 19.01 -0.02
CA VAL A 317 -4.85 19.33 1.29
C VAL A 317 -4.30 20.68 1.73
N PRO A 318 -5.14 21.73 1.83
CA PRO A 318 -4.67 23.04 2.26
C PRO A 318 -4.27 23.06 3.74
N ALA A 319 -3.45 24.04 4.12
CA ALA A 319 -2.99 24.20 5.50
C ALA A 319 -4.07 24.79 6.44
N ASP A 320 -5.03 25.54 5.89
CA ASP A 320 -6.03 26.32 6.61
C ASP A 320 -7.48 25.84 6.41
N ASP A 321 -7.69 24.73 5.68
CA ASP A 321 -9.01 24.11 5.46
C ASP A 321 -8.89 22.57 5.34
N SER A 322 -10.02 21.91 5.13
CA SER A 322 -10.13 20.50 4.81
C SER A 322 -10.32 20.25 3.31
N ALA A 323 -9.70 19.19 2.81
CA ALA A 323 -9.97 18.65 1.49
C ALA A 323 -11.14 17.66 1.54
N ALA A 324 -12.19 17.93 0.76
CA ALA A 324 -13.29 16.99 0.59
C ALA A 324 -12.95 15.94 -0.50
N VAL A 325 -13.14 14.66 -0.15
CA VAL A 325 -13.08 13.55 -1.10
C VAL A 325 -14.45 12.88 -1.18
N ASP A 326 -15.07 12.99 -2.34
CA ASP A 326 -16.41 12.47 -2.62
C ASP A 326 -16.32 11.09 -3.28
N PHE A 327 -16.94 10.10 -2.64
CA PHE A 327 -17.05 8.73 -3.11
C PHE A 327 -18.46 8.42 -3.59
N THR A 328 -18.54 7.80 -4.75
CA THR A 328 -19.74 7.12 -5.25
C THR A 328 -19.37 5.73 -5.73
N GLY A 329 -20.36 4.85 -5.82
CA GLY A 329 -20.14 3.49 -6.23
C GLY A 329 -21.37 2.88 -6.86
N LYS A 330 -21.16 1.81 -7.64
CA LYS A 330 -22.26 1.02 -8.19
C LYS A 330 -21.90 -0.45 -8.30
N VAL A 331 -22.89 -1.31 -8.07
CA VAL A 331 -22.79 -2.75 -8.37
C VAL A 331 -22.71 -2.91 -9.89
N LYS A 332 -21.53 -3.28 -10.39
CA LYS A 332 -21.23 -3.39 -11.82
C LYS A 332 -21.65 -4.75 -12.39
N SER A 333 -21.49 -5.81 -11.62
CA SER A 333 -21.83 -7.17 -12.00
C SER A 333 -22.07 -8.03 -10.77
N LEU A 334 -22.91 -9.06 -10.95
CA LEU A 334 -23.22 -10.09 -9.96
C LEU A 334 -23.12 -11.45 -10.65
N ASP A 335 -22.50 -12.41 -9.99
CA ASP A 335 -22.39 -13.80 -10.44
C ASP A 335 -23.15 -14.72 -9.46
N PRO A 336 -24.34 -15.23 -9.84
CA PRO A 336 -25.13 -16.10 -8.99
C PRO A 336 -24.46 -17.42 -8.64
N ALA A 337 -23.52 -17.92 -9.46
CA ALA A 337 -22.87 -19.21 -9.23
C ALA A 337 -21.85 -19.13 -8.09
N THR A 338 -21.16 -18.00 -7.96
CA THR A 338 -20.15 -17.76 -6.91
C THR A 338 -20.65 -16.85 -5.79
N ARG A 339 -21.84 -16.25 -5.95
CA ARG A 339 -22.38 -15.16 -5.11
C ARG A 339 -21.41 -13.98 -4.95
N ARG A 340 -20.57 -13.75 -5.96
CA ARG A 340 -19.64 -12.62 -6.00
C ARG A 340 -20.20 -11.48 -6.83
N GLY A 341 -19.79 -10.27 -6.51
CA GLY A 341 -20.03 -9.13 -7.39
C GLY A 341 -18.88 -8.16 -7.43
N THR A 342 -18.89 -7.32 -8.47
CA THR A 342 -17.91 -6.25 -8.62
C THR A 342 -18.59 -4.91 -8.34
N ILE A 343 -18.03 -4.14 -7.42
CA ILE A 343 -18.42 -2.75 -7.16
C ILE A 343 -17.41 -1.85 -7.87
N ALA A 344 -17.91 -0.97 -8.75
CA ALA A 344 -17.09 0.08 -9.35
C ALA A 344 -17.14 1.33 -8.46
N ILE A 345 -15.99 1.93 -8.19
CA ILE A 345 -15.83 3.04 -7.25
C ILE A 345 -15.34 4.27 -8.02
N THR A 346 -15.87 5.43 -7.67
CA THR A 346 -15.39 6.74 -8.14
C THR A 346 -15.03 7.59 -6.94
N ALA A 347 -13.84 8.19 -6.96
CA ALA A 347 -13.39 9.16 -5.97
C ALA A 347 -13.04 10.48 -6.66
N LYS A 348 -13.50 11.60 -6.11
CA LYS A 348 -13.26 12.95 -6.64
C LYS A 348 -12.89 13.95 -5.55
N GLN A 349 -12.09 14.94 -5.92
CA GLN A 349 -11.89 16.18 -5.18
C GLN A 349 -12.45 17.33 -6.04
N GLY A 350 -13.63 17.85 -5.68
CA GLY A 350 -14.39 18.73 -6.57
C GLY A 350 -14.69 18.03 -7.91
N ASP A 351 -14.34 18.66 -9.03
CA ASP A 351 -14.50 18.06 -10.35
C ASP A 351 -13.35 17.11 -10.74
N ARG A 352 -12.25 17.11 -9.99
CA ARG A 352 -11.05 16.32 -10.30
C ARG A 352 -11.25 14.87 -9.90
N ARG A 353 -11.00 13.95 -10.84
CA ARG A 353 -11.04 12.51 -10.59
C ARG A 353 -9.72 12.03 -9.98
N ILE A 354 -9.82 11.48 -8.78
CA ILE A 354 -8.66 10.99 -8.00
C ILE A 354 -8.31 9.56 -8.40
N PHE A 355 -9.33 8.71 -8.51
CA PHE A 355 -9.18 7.32 -8.94
C PHE A 355 -9.48 7.17 -10.42
N GLY A 356 -8.56 6.55 -11.15
CA GLY A 356 -8.80 6.03 -12.49
C GLY A 356 -9.75 4.83 -12.44
N ARG A 357 -9.26 3.65 -12.83
CA ARG A 357 -10.00 2.42 -12.60
C ARG A 357 -9.91 2.07 -11.11
N ALA A 358 -11.06 1.99 -10.44
CA ALA A 358 -11.16 1.51 -9.07
C ALA A 358 -12.33 0.53 -8.94
N GLN A 359 -12.06 -0.70 -8.51
CA GLN A 359 -13.05 -1.78 -8.40
C GLN A 359 -12.74 -2.68 -7.21
N ALA A 360 -13.79 -3.09 -6.49
CA ALA A 360 -13.72 -4.11 -5.47
C ALA A 360 -14.54 -5.34 -5.92
N VAL A 361 -14.00 -6.54 -5.77
CA VAL A 361 -14.74 -7.79 -5.89
C VAL A 361 -15.09 -8.25 -4.48
N ILE A 362 -16.37 -8.50 -4.24
CA ILE A 362 -16.91 -8.83 -2.92
C ILE A 362 -17.54 -10.22 -2.98
N GLN A 363 -17.33 -11.01 -1.93
CA GLN A 363 -18.08 -12.23 -1.65
C GLN A 363 -19.32 -11.86 -0.83
N PHE A 364 -20.51 -11.95 -1.42
CA PHE A 364 -21.76 -11.70 -0.70
C PHE A 364 -22.26 -12.98 -0.03
N ASN A 365 -23.09 -12.80 1.01
CA ASN A 365 -23.76 -13.90 1.71
C ASN A 365 -24.80 -14.55 0.82
#